data_AF-A0A8T6TSF4-F1
#
_entry.id   AF-A0A8T6TSF4-F1
#
_cell.length_a   1.000
_cell.length_b   1.000
_cell.length_c   1.000
_cell.angle_alpha   90.00
_cell.angle_beta   90.00
_cell.angle_gamma   90.00
#
_symmetry.space_group_name_H-M   'P 1'
#
loop_
_entity.id
_entity.type
_entity.pdbx_description
1 polymer ?
#
loop_
_entity_poly.entity_id
_entity_poly.type
_entity_poly.pdbx_seq_one_letter_code
_entity_poly.pdbx_strand_id
1 'polypeptide(L)'
;MLDNLEALANYIGANEPTESSMSRRVYKDTACGAWLEVAHNKDGTLWGVRVGSIIEGSDACVEPVELGFPFTEEAWDEAIRDVEAEAERLWVEAHGEG
;
A
#
# COMPACT_ATOMS: atom_id res chain seq x y z
N MET A 1 -13.79 -10.15 3.26
CA MET A 1 -13.18 -10.51 1.94
C MET A 1 -13.30 -9.29 1.05
N LEU A 2 -12.21 -8.91 0.41
CA LEU A 2 -12.09 -7.70 -0.40
C LEU A 2 -12.00 -8.13 -1.86
N ASP A 3 -13.07 -7.88 -2.61
CA ASP A 3 -13.28 -8.40 -3.97
C ASP A 3 -13.22 -7.31 -5.05
N ASN A 4 -13.20 -6.04 -4.65
CA ASN A 4 -13.11 -4.88 -5.52
C ASN A 4 -12.65 -3.63 -4.74
N LEU A 5 -12.51 -2.50 -5.45
CA LEU A 5 -12.09 -1.23 -4.85
C LEU A 5 -13.10 -0.67 -3.84
N GLU A 6 -14.39 -0.94 -3.98
CA GLU A 6 -15.42 -0.46 -3.04
C GLU A 6 -15.31 -1.21 -1.70
N ALA A 7 -15.17 -2.53 -1.74
CA ALA A 7 -14.92 -3.33 -0.55
C ALA A 7 -13.65 -2.88 0.18
N LEU A 8 -12.55 -2.68 -0.57
CA LEU A 8 -11.29 -2.20 0.01
C LEU A 8 -11.42 -0.78 0.59
N ALA A 9 -12.02 0.16 -0.14
CA ALA A 9 -12.21 1.54 0.31
C ALA A 9 -13.03 1.62 1.60
N ASN A 10 -14.11 0.85 1.69
CA ASN A 10 -14.92 0.76 2.90
C ASN A 10 -14.13 0.19 4.08
N TYR A 11 -13.35 -0.87 3.84
CA TYR A 11 -12.54 -1.51 4.87
C TYR A 11 -11.46 -0.58 5.44
N ILE A 12 -10.70 0.11 4.58
CA ILE A 12 -9.65 1.05 5.02
C ILE A 12 -10.22 2.39 5.50
N GLY A 13 -11.52 2.64 5.36
CA GLY A 13 -12.17 3.89 5.73
C GLY A 13 -11.83 5.06 4.80
N ALA A 14 -11.62 4.80 3.51
CA ALA A 14 -11.51 5.84 2.49
C ALA A 14 -12.89 6.43 2.18
N ASN A 15 -12.93 7.72 1.81
CA ASN A 15 -14.20 8.39 1.53
C ASN A 15 -14.85 7.92 0.21
N GLU A 16 -14.02 7.50 -0.75
CA GLU A 16 -14.44 7.13 -2.10
C GLU A 16 -13.57 5.97 -2.62
N PRO A 17 -14.10 5.08 -3.48
CA PRO A 17 -13.34 3.97 -4.07
C PRO A 17 -12.50 4.44 -5.27
N THR A 18 -11.69 5.46 -5.04
CA THR A 18 -10.77 6.03 -6.03
C THR A 18 -9.34 5.91 -5.50
N GLU A 19 -8.39 5.70 -6.41
CA GLU A 19 -6.96 5.62 -6.07
C GLU A 19 -6.52 6.78 -5.18
N SER A 20 -6.86 8.02 -5.55
CA SER A 20 -6.48 9.22 -4.80
C SER A 20 -7.02 9.22 -3.37
N SER A 21 -8.29 8.82 -3.16
CA SER A 21 -8.92 8.81 -1.84
C SER A 21 -8.34 7.69 -0.96
N MET A 22 -8.15 6.52 -1.54
CA MET A 22 -7.60 5.34 -0.88
C MET A 22 -6.12 5.51 -0.55
N SER A 23 -5.31 5.96 -1.50
CA SER A 23 -3.88 6.24 -1.29
C SER A 23 -3.67 7.30 -0.22
N ARG A 24 -4.49 8.38 -0.21
CA ARG A 24 -4.46 9.38 0.87
C ARG A 24 -4.82 8.81 2.24
N ARG A 25 -5.72 7.82 2.28
CA ARG A 25 -6.09 7.15 3.53
C ARG A 25 -4.94 6.27 4.03
N VAL A 26 -4.38 5.43 3.17
CA VAL A 26 -3.21 4.59 3.48
C VAL A 26 -2.03 5.42 3.97
N TYR A 27 -1.72 6.52 3.29
CA TYR A 27 -0.64 7.43 3.68
C TYR A 27 -0.81 8.00 5.10
N LYS A 28 -2.04 8.29 5.50
CA LYS A 28 -2.33 8.84 6.84
C LYS A 28 -2.30 7.78 7.94
N ASP A 29 -2.60 6.55 7.58
CA ASP A 29 -2.76 5.45 8.54
C ASP A 29 -1.46 4.66 8.74
N THR A 30 -0.43 4.93 7.94
CA THR A 30 0.90 4.29 8.04
C THR A 30 1.95 5.31 8.47
N ALA A 31 2.89 4.87 9.32
CA ALA A 31 3.97 5.72 9.81
C ALA A 31 5.01 6.00 8.71
N CYS A 32 5.18 5.07 7.78
CA CYS A 32 6.11 5.19 6.66
C CYS A 32 5.58 6.01 5.48
N GLY A 33 4.36 6.57 5.56
CA GLY A 33 3.76 7.30 4.45
C GLY A 33 3.52 6.42 3.22
N ALA A 34 2.98 5.21 3.41
CA ALA A 34 2.72 4.28 2.32
C ALA A 34 1.73 4.85 1.31
N TRP A 35 1.86 4.42 0.06
CA TRP A 35 0.98 4.77 -1.04
C TRP A 35 0.25 3.54 -1.57
N LEU A 36 -0.89 3.78 -2.22
CA LEU A 36 -1.66 2.77 -2.96
C LEU A 36 -1.76 3.18 -4.44
N GLU A 37 -1.59 2.21 -5.33
CA GLU A 37 -1.82 2.33 -6.78
C GLU A 37 -2.81 1.25 -7.23
N VAL A 38 -3.74 1.58 -8.13
CA VAL A 38 -4.69 0.63 -8.70
C VAL A 38 -4.03 -0.15 -9.84
N ALA A 39 -4.08 -1.47 -9.74
CA ALA A 39 -3.35 -2.36 -10.62
C ALA A 39 -4.24 -2.90 -11.76
N HIS A 40 -3.76 -2.80 -13.00
CA HIS A 40 -4.47 -3.26 -14.21
C HIS A 40 -3.67 -4.33 -14.96
N ASN A 41 -4.39 -5.29 -15.53
CA ASN A 41 -3.83 -6.27 -16.46
C ASN A 41 -3.35 -5.58 -17.73
N LYS A 42 -2.60 -6.30 -18.58
CA LYS A 42 -2.11 -5.78 -19.86
C LYS A 42 -3.22 -5.31 -20.81
N ASP A 43 -4.43 -5.85 -20.66
CA ASP A 43 -5.61 -5.48 -21.43
C ASP A 43 -6.38 -4.28 -20.85
N GLY A 44 -5.88 -3.68 -19.76
CA GLY A 44 -6.51 -2.56 -19.07
C GLY A 44 -7.59 -2.96 -18.06
N THR A 45 -7.85 -4.25 -17.85
CA THR A 45 -8.82 -4.71 -16.86
C THR A 45 -8.27 -4.57 -15.45
N LEU A 46 -9.04 -3.99 -14.53
CA LEU A 46 -8.72 -3.94 -13.11
C LEU A 46 -8.49 -5.36 -12.57
N TRP A 47 -7.36 -5.59 -11.90
CA TRP A 47 -7.08 -6.88 -11.26
C TRP A 47 -6.80 -6.75 -9.76
N GLY A 48 -6.38 -5.59 -9.26
CA GLY A 48 -5.93 -5.49 -7.88
C GLY A 48 -5.41 -4.12 -7.49
N VAL A 49 -4.55 -4.11 -6.47
CA VAL A 49 -3.85 -2.92 -5.96
C VAL A 49 -2.38 -3.24 -5.68
N ARG A 50 -1.55 -2.20 -5.64
CA ARG A 50 -0.15 -2.25 -5.25
C ARG A 50 0.06 -1.29 -4.09
N VAL A 51 0.83 -1.70 -3.09
CA VAL A 51 1.14 -0.90 -1.92
C VAL A 51 2.65 -0.82 -1.76
N GLY A 52 3.18 0.37 -1.53
CA GLY A 52 4.61 0.59 -1.30
C GLY A 52 4.86 1.83 -0.48
N SER A 53 6.14 2.16 -0.27
CA SER A 53 6.57 3.39 0.41
C SER A 53 7.85 3.92 -0.21
N ILE A 54 8.04 5.24 -0.14
CA ILE A 54 9.25 5.95 -0.55
C ILE A 54 9.91 6.48 0.72
N ILE A 55 11.21 6.23 0.87
CA ILE A 55 11.96 6.65 2.06
C ILE A 55 12.38 8.11 1.88
N GLU A 56 11.80 9.00 2.69
CA GLU A 56 12.13 10.42 2.62
C GLU A 56 13.64 10.65 2.84
N GLY A 57 14.26 11.47 1.99
CA GLY A 57 15.70 11.76 2.10
C GLY A 57 16.63 10.68 1.53
N SER A 58 16.09 9.61 0.93
CA SER A 58 16.86 8.56 0.26
C SER A 58 16.29 8.25 -1.13
N ASP A 59 17.12 7.73 -2.04
CA ASP A 59 16.65 7.12 -3.29
C ASP A 59 16.08 5.69 -3.07
N ALA A 60 16.07 5.22 -1.82
CA ALA A 60 15.51 3.91 -1.45
C ALA A 60 13.98 3.92 -1.49
N CYS A 61 13.41 2.87 -2.05
CA CYS A 61 11.98 2.61 -2.08
C CYS A 61 11.72 1.18 -1.63
N VAL A 62 10.59 0.97 -0.94
CA VAL A 62 10.10 -0.37 -0.63
C VAL A 62 9.61 -1.02 -1.93
N GLU A 63 9.98 -2.28 -2.17
CA GLU A 63 9.43 -3.05 -3.28
C GLU A 63 7.91 -3.20 -3.09
N PRO A 64 7.07 -2.77 -4.04
CA PRO A 64 5.63 -2.77 -3.82
C PRO A 64 5.06 -4.19 -3.68
N VAL A 65 4.21 -4.39 -2.69
CA VAL A 65 3.41 -5.62 -2.52
C VAL A 65 2.18 -5.53 -3.41
N GLU A 66 1.94 -6.56 -4.22
CA GLU A 66 0.81 -6.61 -5.16
C GLU A 66 -0.28 -7.56 -4.65
N LEU A 67 -1.52 -7.08 -4.59
CA LEU A 67 -2.69 -7.82 -4.10
C LEU A 67 -3.76 -7.88 -5.19
N GLY A 68 -4.02 -9.10 -5.69
CA GLY A 68 -5.04 -9.36 -6.70
C GLY A 68 -6.40 -9.68 -6.09
N PHE A 69 -7.46 -9.04 -6.59
CA PHE A 69 -8.81 -9.35 -6.17
C PHE A 69 -9.23 -10.77 -6.61
N PRO A 70 -10.01 -11.50 -5.79
CA PRO A 70 -10.33 -11.20 -4.40
C PRO A 70 -9.18 -11.57 -3.44
N PHE A 71 -8.99 -10.79 -2.38
CA PHE A 71 -8.07 -11.09 -1.27
C PHE A 71 -8.75 -10.91 0.10
N THR A 72 -8.09 -11.32 1.18
CA THR A 72 -8.65 -11.21 2.54
C THR A 72 -8.18 -9.95 3.25
N GLU A 73 -8.90 -9.57 4.30
CA GLU A 73 -8.52 -8.42 5.15
C GLU A 73 -7.16 -8.68 5.82
N GLU A 74 -6.89 -9.93 6.21
CA GLU A 74 -5.59 -10.32 6.77
C GLU A 74 -4.45 -10.19 5.76
N ALA A 75 -4.70 -10.51 4.48
CA ALA A 75 -3.70 -10.33 3.41
C ALA A 75 -3.37 -8.85 3.19
N TRP A 76 -4.37 -7.97 3.33
CA TRP A 76 -4.15 -6.52 3.32
C TRP A 76 -3.32 -6.06 4.53
N ASP A 77 -3.71 -6.46 5.73
CA ASP A 77 -3.01 -6.08 6.97
C ASP A 77 -1.58 -6.62 7.01
N GLU A 78 -1.33 -7.79 6.43
CA GLU A 78 0.02 -8.34 6.27
C GLU A 78 0.84 -7.50 5.27
N ALA A 79 0.29 -7.18 4.10
CA ALA A 79 0.97 -6.34 3.11
C ALA A 79 1.36 -4.95 3.67
N ILE A 80 0.49 -4.32 4.46
CA ILE A 80 0.80 -3.04 5.12
C ILE A 80 1.95 -3.21 6.12
N ARG A 81 1.89 -4.25 6.97
CA ARG A 81 2.95 -4.53 7.95
C ARG A 81 4.30 -4.80 7.29
N ASP A 82 4.30 -5.54 6.18
CA ASP A 82 5.52 -5.83 5.42
C ASP A 82 6.12 -4.54 4.83
N VAL A 83 5.28 -3.66 4.27
CA VAL A 83 5.74 -2.36 3.75
C VAL A 83 6.30 -1.47 4.86
N GLU A 84 5.65 -1.42 6.02
CA GLU A 84 6.15 -0.63 7.16
C GLU A 84 7.47 -1.17 7.71
N ALA A 85 7.58 -2.49 7.87
CA ALA A 85 8.80 -3.13 8.38
C ALA A 85 9.98 -2.93 7.43
N GLU A 86 9.76 -3.08 6.12
CA GLU A 86 10.79 -2.83 5.11
C GLU A 86 11.16 -1.35 5.04
N ALA A 87 10.19 -0.45 5.14
CA ALA A 87 10.45 0.98 5.19
C ALA A 87 11.31 1.38 6.40
N GLU A 88 11.00 0.83 7.58
CA GLU A 88 11.79 1.03 8.79
C GLU A 88 13.23 0.51 8.62
N ARG A 89 13.40 -0.69 8.04
CA ARG A 89 14.73 -1.25 7.74
C ARG A 89 15.54 -0.31 6.84
N LEU A 90 14.95 0.16 5.74
CA LEU A 90 15.60 1.07 4.80
C LEU A 90 15.89 2.44 5.44
N TRP A 91 15.01 2.93 6.32
CA TRP A 91 15.23 4.17 7.06
C TRP A 91 16.45 4.06 7.98
N VAL A 92 16.56 2.97 8.75
CA VAL A 92 17.72 2.70 9.63
C VAL A 92 19.00 2.55 8.82
N GLU A 93 18.97 1.87 7.67
CA GLU A 93 20.14 1.74 6.77
C GLU A 93 20.59 3.08 6.19
N ALA A 94 19.64 3.96 5.83
CA ALA A 94 19.95 5.27 5.23
C ALA A 94 20.41 6.31 6.27
N HIS A 95 19.85 6.28 7.49
CA HIS A 95 20.04 7.34 8.49
C HIS A 95 20.88 6.91 9.70
N GLY A 96 21.19 5.62 9.85
CA GLY A 96 22.20 5.13 10.78
C GLY A 96 21.91 5.39 12.25
N GLU A 97 20.68 5.21 12.71
CA GLU A 97 20.39 5.16 14.15
C GLU A 97 20.28 3.70 14.61
N GLY A 98 21.38 3.20 15.19
CA GLY A 98 21.48 1.98 15.97
C GLY A 98 22.06 2.26 17.35
#